data_AF-A0A7R9KZV5-F1
#
_entry.id   AF-A0A7R9KZV5-F1
#
_cell.length_a   1.000
_cell.length_b   1.000
_cell.length_c   1.000
_cell.angle_alpha   90.00
_cell.angle_beta   90.00
_cell.angle_gamma   90.00
#
_symmetry.space_group_name_H-M   'P 1'
#
loop_
_entity.id
_entity.type
_entity.pdbx_description
1 polymer ?
#
loop_
_entity_poly.entity_id
_entity_poly.type
_entity_poly.pdbx_seq_one_letter_code
_entity_poly.pdbx_strand_id
1 'polypeptide(L)'
;MLNTSSIPMAVIPPTLNASAVHSAVDSLHTCGQLFFDGFLEQLGWMFYLISPNKSAYASPHDVPNYEVQIMPIFTMMLAFEQIIRFFQRKRASRVSDIVINLGAGLLFVAMRVLLLGTVLNIFYFFYDNYRIVDLPPTCISTWFLSLLLIEFCYYWVHRSLHEINIFWASHQFHHNAVDIDVSTTLRDTLIDLVIYEFFPTPLALIIPPPILLVHMQFSLIYQVWLHTEVVTHLGPIEYIINTPRQHRVHHGKNRYCIDKNYGALIMIWDRVFGTYQAEEEKIAFGTTAEAYPTYDTTTLHFYYYYDTVWKKFKQMDNWSDKMKALFYGPGWAPGKPRTGLLTDIPVVDPYAPLERYDPFIPFWQIYYCMFHGFLVALGFYVVTDHPLIRFSHLNAVMVFLYVLFALTSFGTIFDRRSMAPLVEVSRCLLYFLFDTYVISSWMDSSLEPRLRNVTEMGLTFIRVVHFVSIVLWLMVWLSRTNRHCKETYDKLSLMKEDKYIDNYTIEQSKQDSWRFSRRLCYMSGAFGSFIILFLVFALRFEECTQFLNPTKIEL
;
A
#
# COMPACT_ATOMS: atom_id res chain seq x y z
N MET A 1 50.77 44.15 -50.96
CA MET A 1 50.32 43.03 -50.11
C MET A 1 48.79 43.02 -50.11
N LEU A 2 48.19 42.31 -51.06
CA LEU A 2 46.78 41.96 -51.05
C LEU A 2 46.73 40.54 -51.60
N ASN A 3 46.32 39.57 -50.78
CA ASN A 3 46.01 38.23 -51.26
C ASN A 3 44.63 37.83 -50.73
N THR A 4 43.68 37.76 -51.65
CA THR A 4 42.33 37.25 -51.49
C THR A 4 42.34 35.76 -51.77
N SER A 5 41.98 34.91 -50.80
CA SER A 5 41.35 33.59 -51.06
C SER A 5 41.02 32.85 -49.76
N SER A 6 39.91 32.10 -49.81
CA SER A 6 39.39 31.11 -48.85
C SER A 6 38.49 31.62 -47.71
N ILE A 7 37.20 31.75 -48.04
CA ILE A 7 36.07 31.61 -47.10
C ILE A 7 35.96 30.10 -46.77
N PRO A 8 35.92 29.67 -45.49
CA PRO A 8 35.71 28.27 -45.17
C PRO A 8 34.24 27.88 -45.40
N MET A 9 34.02 26.87 -46.25
CA MET A 9 32.73 26.20 -46.43
C MET A 9 32.24 25.66 -45.08
N ALA A 10 30.96 25.91 -44.77
CA ALA A 10 30.26 25.27 -43.69
C ALA A 10 30.34 23.73 -43.84
N VAL A 11 30.88 23.07 -42.81
CA VAL A 11 30.88 21.61 -42.71
C VAL A 11 29.44 21.17 -42.47
N ILE A 12 28.79 20.64 -43.50
CA ILE A 12 27.54 19.89 -43.37
C ILE A 12 27.88 18.62 -42.57
N PRO A 13 27.17 18.30 -41.47
CA PRO A 13 27.44 17.09 -40.70
C PRO A 13 27.23 15.86 -41.59
N PRO A 14 28.04 14.78 -41.43
CA PRO A 14 27.88 13.59 -42.24
C PRO A 14 26.48 13.04 -42.05
N THR A 15 25.78 12.85 -43.16
CA THR A 15 24.49 12.15 -43.22
C THR A 15 24.61 10.85 -42.44
N LEU A 16 23.70 10.63 -41.49
CA LEU A 16 23.54 9.37 -40.76
C LEU A 16 23.69 8.20 -41.73
N ASN A 17 24.76 7.42 -41.56
CA ASN A 17 25.08 6.30 -42.43
C ASN A 17 23.92 5.30 -42.35
N ALA A 18 23.40 4.84 -43.50
CA ALA A 18 22.23 3.97 -43.56
C ALA A 18 22.42 2.67 -42.73
N SER A 19 23.66 2.21 -42.57
CA SER A 19 24.02 1.08 -41.70
C SER A 19 23.82 1.36 -40.21
N ALA A 20 24.03 2.59 -39.74
CA ALA A 20 23.79 2.98 -38.35
C ALA A 20 22.29 3.10 -38.08
N VAL A 21 21.51 3.55 -39.06
CA VAL A 21 20.03 3.56 -38.98
C VAL A 21 19.49 2.13 -38.97
N HIS A 22 19.98 1.24 -39.84
CA HIS A 22 19.60 -0.17 -39.82
C HIS A 22 19.97 -0.87 -38.50
N SER A 23 21.20 -0.67 -38.00
CA SER A 23 21.65 -1.20 -36.71
C SER A 23 20.80 -0.69 -35.53
N ALA A 24 20.39 0.57 -35.54
CA ALA A 24 19.50 1.15 -34.54
C ALA A 24 18.06 0.60 -34.64
N VAL A 25 17.54 0.40 -35.85
CA VAL A 25 16.22 -0.20 -36.11
C VAL A 25 16.21 -1.67 -35.69
N ASP A 26 17.26 -2.44 -36.00
CA ASP A 26 17.40 -3.84 -35.61
C ASP A 26 17.55 -3.97 -34.08
N SER A 27 18.27 -3.04 -33.44
CA SER A 27 18.38 -2.97 -31.98
C SER A 27 17.05 -2.60 -31.32
N LEU A 28 16.30 -1.65 -31.87
CA LEU A 28 14.96 -1.29 -31.40
C LEU A 28 13.97 -2.44 -31.58
N HIS A 29 14.05 -3.16 -32.70
CA HIS A 29 13.23 -4.34 -32.97
C HIS A 29 13.56 -5.47 -31.99
N THR A 30 14.85 -5.73 -31.74
CA THR A 30 15.31 -6.75 -30.78
C THR A 30 14.91 -6.38 -29.35
N CYS A 31 15.06 -5.12 -28.93
CA CYS A 31 14.59 -4.64 -27.64
C CYS A 31 13.05 -4.72 -27.52
N GLY A 32 12.33 -4.40 -28.59
CA GLY A 32 10.87 -4.52 -28.66
C GLY A 32 10.41 -5.98 -28.53
N GLN A 33 11.10 -6.91 -29.19
CA GLN A 33 10.83 -8.34 -29.07
C GLN A 33 11.15 -8.86 -27.67
N LEU A 34 12.30 -8.54 -27.10
CA LEU A 34 12.66 -8.94 -25.73
C LEU A 34 11.68 -8.39 -24.69
N PHE A 35 11.22 -7.14 -24.86
CA PHE A 35 10.18 -6.55 -24.03
C PHE A 35 8.85 -7.29 -24.18
N PHE A 36 8.44 -7.60 -25.40
CA PHE A 36 7.19 -8.30 -25.68
C PHE A 36 7.19 -9.75 -25.19
N ASP A 37 8.29 -10.47 -25.39
CA ASP A 37 8.46 -11.85 -24.92
C ASP A 37 8.46 -11.89 -23.39
N GLY A 38 9.18 -10.97 -22.74
CA GLY A 38 9.16 -10.82 -21.28
C GLY A 38 7.76 -10.46 -20.75
N PHE A 39 7.05 -9.59 -21.46
CA PHE A 39 5.67 -9.24 -21.12
C PHE A 39 4.71 -10.43 -21.23
N LEU A 40 4.78 -11.21 -22.30
CA LEU A 40 3.95 -12.40 -22.48
C LEU A 40 4.26 -13.48 -21.43
N GLU A 41 5.52 -13.66 -21.08
CA GLU A 41 5.93 -14.59 -20.02
C GLU A 41 5.37 -14.16 -18.66
N GLN A 42 5.51 -12.88 -18.30
CA GLN A 42 4.94 -12.32 -17.07
C GLN A 42 3.41 -12.41 -17.03
N LEU A 43 2.74 -12.15 -18.16
CA LEU A 43 1.29 -12.34 -18.28
C LEU A 43 0.91 -13.80 -18.08
N GLY A 44 1.71 -14.74 -18.60
CA GLY A 44 1.56 -16.17 -18.36
C GLY A 44 1.64 -16.53 -16.88
N TRP A 45 2.61 -15.96 -16.15
CA TRP A 45 2.75 -16.19 -14.71
C TRP A 45 1.50 -15.81 -13.92
N MET A 46 0.79 -14.74 -14.32
CA MET A 46 -0.48 -14.35 -13.68
C MET A 46 -1.55 -15.44 -13.71
N PHE A 47 -1.50 -16.33 -14.70
CA PHE A 47 -2.46 -17.41 -14.87
C PHE A 47 -1.85 -18.79 -14.61
N TYR A 48 -0.75 -18.86 -13.84
CA TYR A 48 0.00 -20.10 -13.60
C TYR A 48 0.48 -20.81 -14.90
N LEU A 49 0.61 -20.07 -16.01
CA LEU A 49 1.08 -20.59 -17.29
C LEU A 49 2.60 -20.59 -17.33
N ILE A 50 3.19 -21.49 -16.54
CA ILE A 50 4.64 -21.72 -16.47
C ILE A 50 4.91 -23.21 -16.32
N SER A 51 5.99 -23.69 -16.95
CA SER A 51 6.42 -25.07 -16.79
C SER A 51 6.98 -25.30 -15.38
N PRO A 52 6.61 -26.38 -14.67
CA PRO A 52 7.18 -26.72 -13.37
C PRO A 52 8.71 -26.68 -13.34
N ASN A 53 9.36 -27.10 -14.43
CA ASN A 53 10.82 -27.12 -14.54
C ASN A 53 11.45 -25.72 -14.58
N LYS A 54 10.71 -24.70 -15.04
CA LYS A 54 11.18 -23.30 -15.09
C LYS A 54 11.01 -22.58 -13.75
N SER A 55 10.13 -23.09 -12.89
CA SER A 55 9.82 -22.51 -11.58
C SER A 55 10.30 -23.41 -10.43
N ALA A 56 11.17 -24.37 -10.71
CA ALA A 56 11.74 -25.26 -9.71
C ALA A 56 13.16 -24.80 -9.38
N TYR A 57 13.38 -24.41 -8.13
CA TYR A 57 14.62 -23.82 -7.66
C TYR A 57 15.27 -24.70 -6.59
N ALA A 58 16.60 -24.72 -6.56
CA ALA A 58 17.35 -25.44 -5.53
C ALA A 58 17.38 -24.68 -4.21
N SER A 59 17.44 -23.35 -4.27
CA SER A 59 17.46 -22.45 -3.11
C SER A 59 16.34 -21.41 -3.20
N PRO A 60 15.75 -20.96 -2.07
CA PRO A 60 14.86 -19.80 -2.02
C PRO A 60 15.49 -18.52 -2.54
N HIS A 61 16.80 -18.38 -2.42
CA HIS A 61 17.53 -17.22 -2.93
C HIS A 61 17.56 -17.17 -4.47
N ASP A 62 17.33 -18.30 -5.13
CA ASP A 62 17.25 -18.37 -6.59
C ASP A 62 15.83 -18.08 -7.10
N VAL A 63 14.83 -18.05 -6.21
CA VAL A 63 13.43 -17.79 -6.56
C VAL A 63 13.29 -16.32 -6.92
N PRO A 64 12.88 -15.98 -8.16
CA PRO A 64 12.63 -14.60 -8.54
C PRO A 64 11.50 -13.99 -7.70
N ASN A 65 11.58 -12.68 -7.50
CA ASN A 65 10.46 -11.92 -6.94
C ASN A 65 9.44 -11.65 -8.06
N TYR A 66 8.61 -12.65 -8.36
CA TYR A 66 7.58 -12.58 -9.39
C TYR A 66 6.58 -11.45 -9.13
N GLU A 67 6.29 -11.16 -7.86
CA GLU A 67 5.34 -10.11 -7.48
C GLU A 67 5.81 -8.72 -7.89
N VAL A 68 7.09 -8.41 -7.71
CA VAL A 68 7.66 -7.14 -8.18
C VAL A 68 7.67 -7.09 -9.71
N GLN A 69 7.97 -8.22 -10.37
CA GLN A 69 8.06 -8.28 -11.83
C GLN A 69 6.71 -8.09 -12.55
N ILE A 70 5.57 -8.43 -11.92
CA ILE A 70 4.24 -8.21 -12.51
C ILE A 70 3.68 -6.80 -12.28
N MET A 71 4.34 -5.94 -11.50
CA MET A 71 3.87 -4.57 -11.22
C MET A 71 3.58 -3.72 -12.47
N PRO A 72 4.37 -3.80 -13.57
CA PRO A 72 4.02 -3.14 -14.82
C PRO A 72 2.69 -3.64 -15.41
N ILE A 73 2.44 -4.96 -15.40
CA ILE A 73 1.20 -5.55 -15.90
C ILE A 73 0.02 -5.13 -15.03
N PHE A 74 0.17 -5.18 -13.70
CA PHE A 74 -0.83 -4.67 -12.77
C PHE A 74 -1.22 -3.20 -13.09
N THR A 75 -0.22 -2.35 -13.30
CA THR A 75 -0.44 -0.92 -13.63
C THR A 75 -1.17 -0.77 -14.97
N MET A 76 -0.81 -1.57 -15.97
CA MET A 76 -1.50 -1.59 -17.27
C MET A 76 -2.94 -2.06 -17.13
N MET A 77 -3.21 -3.09 -16.34
CA MET A 77 -4.57 -3.59 -16.09
C MET A 77 -5.46 -2.53 -15.43
N LEU A 78 -4.93 -1.85 -14.41
CA LEU A 78 -5.63 -0.74 -13.78
C LEU A 78 -5.97 0.36 -14.80
N ALA A 79 -5.01 0.75 -15.63
CA ALA A 79 -5.21 1.75 -16.68
C ALA A 79 -6.25 1.29 -17.72
N PHE A 80 -6.16 0.04 -18.20
CA PHE A 80 -7.11 -0.53 -19.15
C PHE A 80 -8.52 -0.63 -18.58
N GLU A 81 -8.68 -0.98 -17.31
CA GLU A 81 -9.99 -0.97 -16.67
C GLU A 81 -10.61 0.42 -16.70
N GLN A 82 -9.84 1.48 -16.38
CA GLN A 82 -10.38 2.85 -16.41
C GLN A 82 -10.76 3.29 -17.84
N ILE A 83 -9.97 2.88 -18.85
CA ILE A 83 -10.29 3.12 -20.26
C ILE A 83 -11.58 2.40 -20.67
N ILE A 84 -11.74 1.13 -20.27
CA ILE A 84 -12.95 0.35 -20.56
C ILE A 84 -14.16 0.97 -19.87
N ARG A 85 -14.05 1.36 -18.59
CA ARG A 85 -15.12 2.05 -17.85
C ARG A 85 -15.54 3.35 -18.56
N PHE A 86 -14.58 4.12 -19.07
CA PHE A 86 -14.86 5.31 -19.87
C PHE A 86 -15.68 4.98 -21.13
N PHE A 87 -15.29 3.97 -21.91
CA PHE A 87 -16.05 3.55 -23.10
C PHE A 87 -17.42 2.95 -22.75
N GLN A 88 -17.55 2.29 -21.60
CA GLN A 88 -18.82 1.79 -21.07
C GLN A 88 -19.71 2.91 -20.49
N ARG A 89 -19.25 4.17 -20.48
CA ARG A 89 -19.93 5.32 -19.84
C ARG A 89 -20.21 5.08 -18.35
N LYS A 90 -19.38 4.27 -17.70
CA LYS A 90 -19.37 4.10 -16.24
C LYS A 90 -18.55 5.21 -15.59
N ARG A 91 -18.80 5.45 -14.30
CA ARG A 91 -17.95 6.36 -13.52
C ARG A 91 -16.55 5.77 -13.39
N ALA A 92 -15.54 6.63 -13.52
CA ALA A 92 -14.17 6.27 -13.18
C ALA A 92 -14.06 5.99 -11.68
N SER A 93 -13.08 5.18 -11.32
CA SER A 93 -12.74 4.92 -9.93
C SER A 93 -12.33 6.20 -9.21
N ARG A 94 -12.62 6.27 -7.91
CA ARG A 94 -12.26 7.42 -7.08
C ARG A 94 -10.74 7.45 -6.92
N VAL A 95 -10.11 8.57 -7.30
CA VAL A 95 -8.65 8.73 -7.22
C VAL A 95 -8.14 8.55 -5.79
N SER A 96 -8.89 9.04 -4.80
CA SER A 96 -8.57 8.86 -3.38
C SER A 96 -8.51 7.37 -3.00
N ASP A 97 -9.46 6.56 -3.45
CA ASP A 97 -9.48 5.13 -3.15
C ASP A 97 -8.32 4.38 -3.82
N ILE A 98 -8.03 4.68 -5.10
CA ILE A 98 -6.85 4.14 -5.80
C ILE A 98 -5.57 4.49 -5.02
N VAL A 99 -5.41 5.74 -4.57
CA VAL A 99 -4.22 6.17 -3.82
C VAL A 99 -4.10 5.43 -2.49
N ILE A 100 -5.21 5.21 -1.78
CA ILE A 100 -5.20 4.43 -0.53
C ILE A 100 -4.90 2.95 -0.78
N ASN A 101 -5.46 2.36 -1.84
CA ASN A 101 -5.18 0.98 -2.21
C ASN A 101 -3.70 0.78 -2.59
N LEU A 102 -3.13 1.67 -3.42
CA LEU A 102 -1.70 1.66 -3.73
C LEU A 102 -0.83 1.85 -2.48
N GLY A 103 -1.26 2.73 -1.56
CA GLY A 103 -0.59 2.93 -0.28
C GLY A 103 -0.60 1.68 0.60
N ALA A 104 -1.74 1.00 0.71
CA ALA A 104 -1.87 -0.26 1.42
C ALA A 104 -0.95 -1.34 0.82
N GLY A 105 -0.92 -1.48 -0.51
CA GLY A 105 0.00 -2.38 -1.19
C GLY A 105 1.47 -2.08 -0.93
N LEU A 106 1.87 -0.80 -0.96
CA LEU A 106 3.24 -0.40 -0.62
C LEU A 106 3.60 -0.78 0.83
N LEU A 107 2.68 -0.57 1.76
CA LEU A 107 2.86 -0.90 3.17
C LEU A 107 2.91 -2.43 3.39
N PHE A 108 2.12 -3.19 2.63
CA PHE A 108 2.17 -4.65 2.60
C PHE A 108 3.55 -5.16 2.17
N VAL A 109 4.11 -4.66 1.07
CA VAL A 109 5.46 -5.04 0.62
C VAL A 109 6.52 -4.63 1.65
N ALA A 110 6.41 -3.44 2.25
CA ALA A 110 7.33 -3.00 3.30
C ALA A 110 7.31 -3.93 4.53
N MET A 111 6.12 -4.36 4.95
CA MET A 111 5.98 -5.33 6.04
C MET A 111 6.51 -6.71 5.64
N ARG A 112 6.38 -7.10 4.37
CA ARG A 112 6.91 -8.38 3.90
C ARG A 112 8.43 -8.41 3.94
N VAL A 113 9.10 -7.34 3.50
CA VAL A 113 10.56 -7.18 3.62
C VAL A 113 11.02 -7.32 5.08
N LEU A 114 10.23 -6.80 6.03
CA LEU A 114 10.52 -6.95 7.46
C LEU A 114 10.40 -8.39 7.97
N LEU A 115 9.40 -9.14 7.50
CA LEU A 115 9.03 -10.45 8.05
C LEU A 115 9.64 -11.64 7.33
N LEU A 116 9.89 -11.53 6.02
CA LEU A 116 10.20 -12.67 5.15
C LEU A 116 11.37 -13.50 5.68
N GLY A 117 12.45 -12.86 6.13
CA GLY A 117 13.60 -13.57 6.72
C GLY A 117 13.23 -14.38 7.96
N THR A 118 12.38 -13.84 8.84
CA THR A 118 11.90 -14.53 10.04
C THR A 118 11.00 -15.70 9.67
N VAL A 119 10.06 -15.50 8.74
CA VAL A 119 9.14 -16.55 8.26
C VAL A 119 9.92 -17.70 7.64
N LEU A 120 10.90 -17.40 6.77
CA LEU A 120 11.76 -18.40 6.15
C LEU A 120 12.58 -19.16 7.18
N ASN A 121 13.16 -18.49 8.17
CA ASN A 121 13.93 -19.16 9.22
C ASN A 121 13.06 -20.12 10.04
N ILE A 122 11.83 -19.73 10.37
CA ILE A 122 10.87 -20.61 11.06
C ILE A 122 10.51 -21.80 10.17
N PHE A 123 10.22 -21.55 8.90
CA PHE A 123 9.88 -22.60 7.95
C PHE A 123 11.03 -23.61 7.79
N TYR A 124 12.27 -23.13 7.61
CA TYR A 124 13.47 -23.95 7.55
C TYR A 124 13.70 -24.74 8.84
N PHE A 125 13.53 -24.12 10.00
CA PHE A 125 13.64 -24.82 11.27
C PHE A 125 12.71 -26.04 11.32
N PHE A 126 11.46 -25.90 10.88
CA PHE A 126 10.54 -27.03 10.82
C PHE A 126 10.90 -28.05 9.72
N TYR A 127 11.27 -27.59 8.53
CA TYR A 127 11.61 -28.46 7.39
C TYR A 127 12.88 -29.29 7.65
N ASP A 128 13.92 -28.69 8.21
CA ASP A 128 15.20 -29.35 8.42
C ASP A 128 15.16 -30.35 9.58
N ASN A 129 14.37 -30.05 10.63
CA ASN A 129 14.34 -30.84 11.86
C ASN A 129 13.15 -31.81 11.96
N TYR A 130 12.03 -31.53 11.29
CA TYR A 130 10.76 -32.25 11.53
C TYR A 130 10.04 -32.71 10.25
N ARG A 131 10.59 -32.51 9.05
CA ARG A 131 9.94 -33.01 7.83
C ARG A 131 9.66 -34.50 7.91
N ILE A 132 8.45 -34.89 7.52
CA ILE A 132 7.99 -36.28 7.53
C ILE A 132 8.21 -36.98 6.18
N VAL A 133 8.46 -36.20 5.13
CA VAL A 133 8.75 -36.69 3.78
C VAL A 133 9.82 -35.80 3.14
N ASP A 134 10.64 -36.40 2.29
CA ASP A 134 11.63 -35.69 1.48
C ASP A 134 11.15 -35.66 0.02
N LEU A 135 10.58 -34.53 -0.38
CA LEU A 135 10.06 -34.34 -1.74
C LEU A 135 11.11 -33.62 -2.59
N PRO A 136 11.50 -34.16 -3.77
CA PRO A 136 12.44 -33.47 -4.63
C PRO A 136 11.85 -32.15 -5.15
N PRO A 137 12.53 -31.00 -4.97
CA PRO A 137 12.00 -29.68 -5.35
C PRO A 137 11.92 -29.46 -6.88
N THR A 138 12.49 -30.35 -7.67
CA THR A 138 12.44 -30.31 -9.15
C THR A 138 11.46 -31.32 -9.73
N CYS A 139 10.79 -32.10 -8.89
CA CYS A 139 9.83 -33.10 -9.35
C CYS A 139 8.47 -32.44 -9.67
N ILE A 140 7.93 -32.77 -10.85
CA ILE A 140 6.63 -32.27 -11.32
C ILE A 140 5.50 -32.65 -10.35
N SER A 141 5.55 -33.85 -9.76
CA SER A 141 4.53 -34.26 -8.79
C SER A 141 4.58 -33.44 -7.50
N THR A 142 5.79 -33.08 -7.03
CA THR A 142 5.96 -32.16 -5.90
C THR A 142 5.35 -30.79 -6.20
N TRP A 143 5.56 -30.29 -7.43
CA TRP A 143 4.99 -29.01 -7.88
C TRP A 143 3.46 -29.00 -7.82
N PHE A 144 2.78 -29.99 -8.41
CA PHE A 144 1.31 -30.06 -8.36
C PHE A 144 0.76 -30.33 -6.96
N LEU A 145 1.45 -31.15 -6.16
CA LEU A 145 1.06 -31.37 -4.76
C LEU A 145 1.17 -30.06 -3.97
N SER A 146 2.21 -29.27 -4.21
CA SER A 146 2.43 -28.00 -3.53
C SER A 146 1.38 -26.97 -3.92
N LEU A 147 1.03 -26.88 -5.21
CA LEU A 147 -0.12 -26.09 -5.68
C LEU A 147 -1.39 -26.41 -4.90
N LEU A 148 -1.76 -27.70 -4.84
CA LEU A 148 -2.99 -28.13 -4.17
C LEU A 148 -2.98 -27.85 -2.67
N LEU A 149 -1.86 -28.11 -1.99
CA LEU A 149 -1.74 -27.89 -0.55
C LEU A 149 -1.68 -26.40 -0.17
N ILE A 150 -1.06 -25.57 -1.00
CA ILE A 150 -1.01 -24.11 -0.77
C ILE A 150 -2.38 -23.50 -1.00
N GLU A 151 -3.10 -23.90 -2.05
CA GLU A 151 -4.49 -23.47 -2.26
C GLU A 151 -5.43 -23.97 -1.16
N PHE A 152 -5.17 -25.17 -0.61
CA PHE A 152 -5.89 -25.67 0.56
C PHE A 152 -5.64 -24.82 1.81
N CYS A 153 -4.37 -24.50 2.09
CA CYS A 153 -4.01 -23.62 3.18
C CYS A 153 -4.61 -22.23 3.01
N TYR A 154 -4.53 -21.65 1.81
CA TYR A 154 -5.15 -20.36 1.50
C TYR A 154 -6.65 -20.38 1.79
N TYR A 155 -7.38 -21.39 1.30
CA TYR A 155 -8.81 -21.53 1.55
C TYR A 155 -9.14 -21.47 3.06
N TRP A 156 -8.39 -22.18 3.90
CA TRP A 156 -8.61 -22.17 5.34
C TRP A 156 -8.20 -20.87 6.03
N VAL A 157 -7.11 -20.24 5.58
CA VAL A 157 -6.75 -18.89 6.05
C VAL A 157 -7.89 -17.96 5.76
N HIS A 158 -8.29 -17.88 4.50
CA HIS A 158 -9.26 -16.92 4.04
C HIS A 158 -10.63 -17.13 4.70
N ARG A 159 -11.07 -18.38 4.82
CA ARG A 159 -12.26 -18.72 5.61
C ARG A 159 -12.15 -18.28 7.07
N SER A 160 -10.98 -18.46 7.69
CA SER A 160 -10.75 -18.01 9.07
C SER A 160 -10.80 -16.49 9.21
N LEU A 161 -10.33 -15.75 8.19
CA LEU A 161 -10.42 -14.28 8.14
C LEU A 161 -11.87 -13.79 8.13
N HIS A 162 -12.81 -14.58 7.62
CA HIS A 162 -14.24 -14.22 7.62
C HIS A 162 -15.00 -14.73 8.85
N GLU A 163 -14.73 -15.97 9.29
CA GLU A 163 -15.52 -16.62 10.35
C GLU A 163 -15.00 -16.38 11.79
N ILE A 164 -13.86 -15.69 11.96
CA ILE A 164 -13.25 -15.41 13.27
C ILE A 164 -13.13 -13.89 13.45
N ASN A 165 -13.83 -13.31 14.43
CA ASN A 165 -13.96 -11.85 14.59
C ASN A 165 -12.61 -11.11 14.73
N ILE A 166 -11.64 -11.67 15.46
CA ILE A 166 -10.31 -11.05 15.58
C ILE A 166 -9.50 -11.08 14.27
N PHE A 167 -9.78 -12.02 13.38
CA PHE A 167 -9.17 -12.08 12.04
C PHE A 167 -9.97 -11.27 11.03
N TRP A 168 -11.30 -11.23 11.14
CA TRP A 168 -12.13 -10.31 10.37
C TRP A 168 -11.75 -8.85 10.58
N ALA A 169 -11.26 -8.50 11.78
CA ALA A 169 -10.75 -7.17 12.06
C ALA A 169 -9.60 -6.72 11.14
N SER A 170 -8.77 -7.64 10.65
CA SER A 170 -7.77 -7.34 9.62
C SER A 170 -8.44 -7.26 8.25
N HIS A 171 -9.18 -8.32 7.89
CA HIS A 171 -9.62 -8.52 6.53
C HIS A 171 -10.83 -7.65 6.10
N GLN A 172 -11.59 -7.08 7.05
CA GLN A 172 -12.69 -6.17 6.73
C GLN A 172 -12.24 -4.95 5.92
N PHE A 173 -10.98 -4.53 6.04
CA PHE A 173 -10.46 -3.41 5.27
C PHE A 173 -10.46 -3.72 3.77
N HIS A 174 -10.12 -4.95 3.39
CA HIS A 174 -10.23 -5.46 2.03
C HIS A 174 -11.68 -5.41 1.52
N HIS A 175 -12.62 -5.83 2.37
CA HIS A 175 -14.04 -5.90 2.04
C HIS A 175 -14.81 -4.58 2.14
N ASN A 176 -14.25 -3.53 2.75
CA ASN A 176 -14.97 -2.28 2.95
C ASN A 176 -15.01 -1.39 1.69
N ALA A 177 -14.32 -1.78 0.62
CA ALA A 177 -14.39 -1.11 -0.67
C ALA A 177 -15.82 -1.19 -1.24
N VAL A 178 -16.40 -0.01 -1.50
CA VAL A 178 -17.75 0.12 -2.04
C VAL A 178 -17.79 0.19 -3.56
N ASP A 179 -16.64 0.44 -4.18
CA ASP A 179 -16.40 0.35 -5.62
C ASP A 179 -15.24 -0.67 -5.77
N ILE A 180 -15.42 -1.70 -6.59
CA ILE A 180 -14.37 -2.71 -6.83
C ILE A 180 -13.73 -2.46 -8.18
N ASP A 181 -12.41 -2.39 -8.20
CA ASP A 181 -11.56 -2.34 -9.39
C ASP A 181 -10.23 -3.06 -9.12
N VAL A 182 -9.38 -3.17 -10.14
CA VAL A 182 -8.11 -3.90 -10.04
C VAL A 182 -7.25 -3.39 -8.88
N SER A 183 -7.33 -2.11 -8.50
CA SER A 183 -6.56 -1.60 -7.36
C SER A 183 -7.01 -2.18 -6.02
N THR A 184 -8.27 -2.64 -5.89
CA THR A 184 -8.79 -3.27 -4.68
C THR A 184 -7.97 -4.49 -4.25
N THR A 185 -7.26 -5.16 -5.17
CA THR A 185 -6.34 -6.27 -4.83
C THR A 185 -5.22 -5.85 -3.88
N LEU A 186 -4.89 -4.56 -3.79
CA LEU A 186 -3.82 -4.05 -2.92
C LEU A 186 -4.35 -3.59 -1.56
N ARG A 187 -5.66 -3.69 -1.32
CA ARG A 187 -6.33 -3.17 -0.12
C ARG A 187 -6.27 -4.16 1.05
N ASP A 188 -5.08 -4.62 1.37
CA ASP A 188 -4.86 -5.55 2.48
C ASP A 188 -4.24 -4.85 3.69
N THR A 189 -4.47 -5.40 4.87
CA THR A 189 -3.82 -4.91 6.09
C THR A 189 -2.47 -5.58 6.35
N LEU A 190 -1.65 -4.91 7.15
CA LEU A 190 -0.46 -5.48 7.77
C LEU A 190 -0.70 -6.83 8.47
N ILE A 191 -1.86 -6.99 9.11
CA ILE A 191 -2.17 -8.20 9.86
C ILE A 191 -2.59 -9.33 8.92
N ASP A 192 -3.26 -9.03 7.80
CA ASP A 192 -3.52 -10.03 6.76
C ASP A 192 -2.22 -10.65 6.26
N LEU A 193 -1.21 -9.84 5.95
CA LEU A 193 0.12 -10.35 5.56
C LEU A 193 0.69 -11.29 6.62
N VAL A 194 0.69 -10.89 7.89
CA VAL A 194 1.23 -11.72 8.98
C VAL A 194 0.50 -13.06 9.03
N ILE A 195 -0.82 -13.07 8.90
CA ILE A 195 -1.60 -14.31 8.91
C ILE A 195 -1.25 -15.16 7.68
N TYR A 196 -1.27 -14.59 6.47
CA TYR A 196 -0.98 -15.32 5.22
C TYR A 196 0.43 -15.88 5.14
N GLU A 197 1.43 -15.20 5.73
CA GLU A 197 2.82 -15.65 5.72
C GLU A 197 3.11 -16.74 6.77
N PHE A 198 2.51 -16.65 7.96
CA PHE A 198 2.78 -17.60 9.04
C PHE A 198 1.87 -18.84 9.02
N PHE A 199 0.64 -18.72 8.53
CA PHE A 199 -0.31 -19.84 8.53
C PHE A 199 0.15 -21.06 7.71
N PRO A 200 0.84 -20.90 6.56
CA PRO A 200 1.37 -22.04 5.80
C PRO A 200 2.55 -22.75 6.46
N THR A 201 3.09 -22.29 7.59
CA THR A 201 4.25 -22.90 8.25
C THR A 201 4.13 -24.41 8.56
N PRO A 202 2.94 -24.98 8.86
CA PRO A 202 2.81 -26.44 9.00
C PRO A 202 3.12 -27.22 7.71
N LEU A 203 3.04 -26.58 6.54
CA LEU A 203 3.44 -27.20 5.28
C LEU A 203 4.94 -27.49 5.22
N ALA A 204 5.77 -26.89 6.10
CA ALA A 204 7.20 -27.21 6.23
C ALA A 204 7.47 -28.68 6.56
N LEU A 205 6.48 -29.41 7.07
CA LEU A 205 6.64 -30.84 7.31
C LEU A 205 6.67 -31.67 6.01
N ILE A 206 6.24 -31.09 4.89
CA ILE A 206 5.99 -31.81 3.62
C ILE A 206 6.63 -31.09 2.42
N ILE A 207 6.46 -29.78 2.31
CA ILE A 207 6.78 -28.99 1.12
C ILE A 207 8.17 -28.33 1.24
N PRO A 208 9.06 -28.51 0.24
CA PRO A 208 10.33 -27.82 0.18
C PRO A 208 10.18 -26.28 0.12
N PRO A 209 11.01 -25.50 0.86
CA PRO A 209 10.89 -24.04 0.92
C PRO A 209 10.91 -23.30 -0.44
N PRO A 210 11.75 -23.66 -1.43
CA PRO A 210 11.76 -22.95 -2.72
C PRO A 210 10.43 -23.07 -3.47
N ILE A 211 9.84 -24.27 -3.50
CA ILE A 211 8.55 -24.49 -4.16
C ILE A 211 7.44 -23.76 -3.41
N LEU A 212 7.45 -23.79 -2.07
CA LEU A 212 6.47 -23.05 -1.27
C LEU A 212 6.41 -21.58 -1.69
N LEU A 213 7.56 -20.91 -1.77
CA LEU A 213 7.64 -19.50 -2.15
C LEU A 213 7.12 -19.22 -3.55
N VAL A 214 7.43 -20.10 -4.51
CA VAL A 214 6.92 -19.98 -5.89
C VAL A 214 5.40 -19.98 -5.90
N HIS A 215 4.77 -20.95 -5.24
CA HIS A 215 3.31 -21.05 -5.23
C HIS A 215 2.62 -19.99 -4.35
N MET A 216 3.24 -19.54 -3.25
CA MET A 216 2.73 -18.41 -2.48
C MET A 216 2.66 -17.13 -3.34
N GLN A 217 3.74 -16.85 -4.10
CA GLN A 217 3.76 -15.71 -5.02
C GLN A 217 2.73 -15.86 -6.14
N PHE A 218 2.69 -17.00 -6.83
CA PHE A 218 1.74 -17.18 -7.92
C PHE A 218 0.28 -17.16 -7.46
N SER A 219 -0.03 -17.65 -6.25
CA SER A 219 -1.40 -17.59 -5.70
C SER A 219 -1.80 -16.14 -5.46
N LEU A 220 -0.90 -15.30 -4.95
CA LEU A 220 -1.15 -13.85 -4.78
C LEU A 220 -1.29 -13.14 -6.13
N ILE A 221 -0.38 -13.41 -7.07
CA ILE A 221 -0.38 -12.80 -8.42
C ILE A 221 -1.67 -13.14 -9.17
N TYR A 222 -2.16 -14.38 -9.05
CA TYR A 222 -3.42 -14.78 -9.68
C TYR A 222 -4.61 -13.94 -9.20
N GLN A 223 -4.61 -13.48 -7.95
CA GLN A 223 -5.75 -12.75 -7.39
C GLN A 223 -5.90 -11.34 -7.96
N VAL A 224 -4.83 -10.77 -8.53
CA VAL A 224 -4.79 -9.39 -9.05
C VAL A 224 -5.96 -9.07 -10.01
N TRP A 225 -6.33 -10.01 -10.88
CA TRP A 225 -7.37 -9.78 -11.88
C TRP A 225 -8.78 -10.07 -11.39
N LEU A 226 -8.94 -10.65 -10.19
CA LEU A 226 -10.24 -11.05 -9.64
C LEU A 226 -11.11 -9.84 -9.27
N HIS A 227 -10.50 -8.73 -8.84
CA HIS A 227 -11.21 -7.52 -8.45
C HIS A 227 -11.59 -6.68 -9.67
N THR A 228 -12.64 -7.09 -10.39
CA THR A 228 -13.16 -6.26 -11.48
C THR A 228 -14.64 -6.51 -11.77
N GLU A 229 -15.32 -5.44 -12.17
CA GLU A 229 -16.68 -5.48 -12.70
C GLU A 229 -16.72 -5.54 -14.23
N VAL A 230 -15.56 -5.49 -14.90
CA VAL A 230 -15.47 -5.51 -16.37
C VAL A 230 -15.72 -6.92 -16.93
N VAL A 231 -15.14 -7.94 -16.29
CA VAL A 231 -15.28 -9.34 -16.70
C VAL A 231 -16.52 -9.94 -16.05
N THR A 232 -17.55 -10.21 -16.85
CA THR A 232 -18.86 -10.64 -16.32
C THR A 232 -19.00 -12.16 -16.21
N HIS A 233 -18.62 -12.91 -17.24
CA HIS A 233 -18.73 -14.37 -17.28
C HIS A 233 -17.68 -15.00 -18.21
N LEU A 234 -17.08 -16.11 -17.77
CA LEU A 234 -16.06 -16.87 -18.51
C LEU A 234 -16.48 -18.32 -18.82
N GLY A 235 -17.76 -18.65 -18.67
CA GLY A 235 -18.28 -19.96 -19.05
C GLY A 235 -17.81 -21.10 -18.14
N PRO A 236 -17.57 -22.31 -18.68
CA PRO A 236 -17.30 -23.50 -17.87
C PRO A 236 -16.01 -23.45 -17.03
N ILE A 237 -15.07 -22.56 -17.32
CA ILE A 237 -13.83 -22.48 -16.54
C ILE A 237 -14.10 -22.09 -15.08
N GLU A 238 -15.18 -21.33 -14.84
CA GLU A 238 -15.69 -20.97 -13.50
C GLU A 238 -16.04 -22.20 -12.65
N TYR A 239 -16.20 -23.40 -13.23
CA TYR A 239 -16.39 -24.59 -12.40
C TYR A 239 -15.15 -24.96 -11.59
N ILE A 240 -13.96 -24.62 -12.09
CA ILE A 240 -12.67 -25.10 -11.58
C ILE A 240 -11.88 -23.95 -10.94
N ILE A 241 -11.75 -22.82 -11.64
CA ILE A 241 -10.93 -21.68 -11.19
C ILE A 241 -11.80 -20.56 -10.63
N ASN A 242 -11.25 -19.78 -9.71
CA ASN A 242 -11.86 -18.55 -9.24
C ASN A 242 -11.79 -17.49 -10.34
N THR A 243 -12.84 -16.71 -10.50
CA THR A 243 -12.96 -15.68 -11.53
C THR A 243 -13.55 -14.42 -10.92
N PRO A 244 -13.46 -13.25 -11.58
CA PRO A 244 -14.06 -12.02 -11.08
C PRO A 244 -15.53 -12.16 -10.71
N ARG A 245 -16.26 -13.02 -11.41
CA ARG A 245 -17.67 -13.30 -11.09
C ARG A 245 -17.86 -13.93 -9.71
N GLN A 246 -17.06 -14.93 -9.39
CA GLN A 246 -17.13 -15.62 -8.10
C GLN A 246 -16.56 -14.76 -6.98
N HIS A 247 -15.52 -13.99 -7.28
CA HIS A 247 -14.91 -13.08 -6.34
C HIS A 247 -15.81 -11.86 -6.03
N ARG A 248 -16.63 -11.39 -6.98
CA ARG A 248 -17.67 -10.39 -6.69
C ARG A 248 -18.68 -10.91 -5.68
N VAL A 249 -19.12 -12.17 -5.78
CA VAL A 249 -19.98 -12.79 -4.77
C VAL A 249 -19.28 -12.78 -3.42
N HIS A 250 -18.01 -13.16 -3.37
CA HIS A 250 -17.21 -13.13 -2.14
C HIS A 250 -17.17 -11.74 -1.48
N HIS A 251 -17.01 -10.68 -2.28
CA HIS A 251 -17.04 -9.29 -1.79
C HIS A 251 -18.45 -8.74 -1.53
N GLY A 252 -19.50 -9.49 -1.86
CA GLY A 252 -20.87 -9.04 -1.75
C GLY A 252 -21.36 -8.98 -0.30
N LYS A 253 -22.08 -7.91 0.05
CA LYS A 253 -22.82 -7.82 1.32
C LYS A 253 -24.27 -8.27 1.21
N ASN A 254 -24.73 -8.69 0.04
CA ASN A 254 -26.03 -9.35 -0.11
C ASN A 254 -26.06 -10.59 0.81
N ARG A 255 -27.21 -10.90 1.41
CA ARG A 255 -27.30 -12.00 2.39
C ARG A 255 -26.79 -13.35 1.88
N TYR A 256 -27.00 -13.64 0.58
CA TYR A 256 -26.56 -14.90 -0.03
C TYR A 256 -25.04 -14.96 -0.30
N CYS A 257 -24.37 -13.82 -0.30
CA CYS A 257 -22.93 -13.66 -0.51
C CYS A 257 -22.10 -13.88 0.75
N ILE A 258 -22.71 -13.77 1.93
CA ILE A 258 -22.01 -13.80 3.21
C ILE A 258 -21.39 -15.18 3.43
N ASP A 259 -20.10 -15.19 3.78
CA ASP A 259 -19.31 -16.38 4.07
C ASP A 259 -19.26 -17.38 2.90
N LYS A 260 -18.99 -16.88 1.68
CA LYS A 260 -18.91 -17.67 0.43
C LYS A 260 -17.62 -17.44 -0.34
N ASN A 261 -17.26 -18.43 -1.17
CA ASN A 261 -16.20 -18.36 -2.19
C ASN A 261 -14.83 -17.92 -1.67
N TYR A 262 -14.17 -18.73 -0.84
CA TYR A 262 -12.90 -18.41 -0.20
C TYR A 262 -11.65 -18.76 -1.02
N GLY A 263 -11.74 -19.55 -2.09
CA GLY A 263 -10.58 -19.98 -2.89
C GLY A 263 -9.84 -18.83 -3.58
N ALA A 264 -8.51 -18.90 -3.68
CA ALA A 264 -7.70 -17.93 -4.43
C ALA A 264 -7.70 -18.24 -5.93
N LEU A 265 -7.06 -19.34 -6.33
CA LEU A 265 -6.96 -19.79 -7.72
C LEU A 265 -8.05 -20.81 -8.05
N ILE A 266 -8.28 -21.80 -7.19
CA ILE A 266 -9.19 -22.91 -7.47
C ILE A 266 -10.41 -22.92 -6.54
N MET A 267 -11.58 -23.24 -7.11
CA MET A 267 -12.87 -23.31 -6.40
C MET A 267 -13.19 -24.69 -5.85
N ILE A 268 -12.24 -25.64 -5.98
CA ILE A 268 -12.43 -27.03 -5.56
C ILE A 268 -12.77 -27.09 -4.06
N TRP A 269 -12.04 -26.33 -3.23
CA TRP A 269 -12.25 -26.35 -1.78
C TRP A 269 -13.60 -25.76 -1.37
N ASP A 270 -14.06 -24.69 -2.03
CA ASP A 270 -15.39 -24.15 -1.80
C ASP A 270 -16.50 -25.16 -2.11
N ARG A 271 -16.31 -25.99 -3.13
CA ARG A 271 -17.26 -27.07 -3.47
C ARG A 271 -17.21 -28.20 -2.46
N VAL A 272 -16.00 -28.63 -2.07
CA VAL A 272 -15.80 -29.71 -1.09
C VAL A 272 -16.39 -29.34 0.27
N PHE A 273 -16.23 -28.10 0.70
CA PHE A 273 -16.69 -27.62 2.01
C PHE A 273 -18.03 -26.89 1.99
N GLY A 274 -18.70 -26.81 0.84
CA GLY A 274 -20.06 -26.27 0.72
C GLY A 274 -20.18 -24.75 0.86
N THR A 275 -19.12 -24.00 0.56
CA THR A 275 -19.08 -22.53 0.61
C THR A 275 -19.16 -21.89 -0.78
N TYR A 276 -19.23 -22.69 -1.85
CA TYR A 276 -19.45 -22.19 -3.21
C TYR A 276 -20.82 -21.53 -3.37
N GLN A 277 -20.85 -20.35 -3.98
CA GLN A 277 -22.06 -19.63 -4.36
C GLN A 277 -21.88 -18.97 -5.74
N ALA A 278 -22.86 -19.14 -6.61
CA ALA A 278 -22.90 -18.47 -7.91
C ALA A 278 -23.49 -17.06 -7.77
N GLU A 279 -23.09 -16.14 -8.67
CA GLU A 279 -23.71 -14.81 -8.77
C GLU A 279 -25.13 -14.95 -9.34
N GLU A 280 -26.13 -14.62 -8.52
CA GLU A 280 -27.57 -14.75 -8.82
C GLU A 280 -28.22 -13.39 -9.16
N GLU A 281 -27.83 -12.35 -8.42
CA GLU A 281 -28.35 -10.99 -8.54
C GLU A 281 -27.22 -9.97 -8.48
N LYS A 282 -27.55 -8.71 -8.79
CA LYS A 282 -26.59 -7.61 -8.72
C LYS A 282 -26.00 -7.51 -7.32
N ILE A 283 -24.67 -7.48 -7.26
CA ILE A 283 -23.94 -7.40 -6.00
C ILE A 283 -23.87 -5.96 -5.49
N ALA A 284 -24.14 -5.80 -4.20
CA ALA A 284 -23.76 -4.61 -3.44
C ALA A 284 -22.45 -4.90 -2.69
N PHE A 285 -21.49 -3.98 -2.78
CA PHE A 285 -20.18 -4.11 -2.13
C PHE A 285 -20.08 -3.31 -0.82
N GLY A 286 -18.95 -3.46 -0.14
CA GLY A 286 -18.68 -2.96 1.20
C GLY A 286 -18.99 -4.00 2.27
N THR A 287 -18.81 -3.62 3.53
CA THR A 287 -19.14 -4.46 4.67
C THR A 287 -20.61 -4.30 5.08
N THR A 288 -21.10 -5.22 5.93
CA THR A 288 -22.45 -5.16 6.52
C THR A 288 -22.57 -4.06 7.57
N ALA A 289 -21.47 -3.69 8.21
CA ALA A 289 -21.33 -2.49 9.01
C ALA A 289 -20.96 -1.29 8.12
N GLU A 290 -21.30 -0.08 8.54
CA GLU A 290 -20.85 1.11 7.82
C GLU A 290 -19.33 1.25 7.86
N ALA A 291 -18.73 1.59 6.72
CA ALA A 291 -17.30 1.83 6.64
C ALA A 291 -16.92 3.08 7.44
N TYR A 292 -15.80 3.01 8.16
CA TYR A 292 -15.30 4.17 8.88
C TYR A 292 -14.90 5.28 7.88
N PRO A 293 -15.43 6.52 8.00
CA PRO A 293 -15.31 7.54 6.96
C PRO A 293 -13.94 8.24 7.02
N THR A 294 -12.90 7.57 6.57
CA THR A 294 -11.51 8.08 6.58
C THR A 294 -10.66 7.48 5.46
N TYR A 295 -9.68 8.25 5.01
CA TYR A 295 -8.56 7.83 4.17
C TYR A 295 -7.25 7.68 4.96
N ASP A 296 -7.27 7.83 6.28
CA ASP A 296 -6.11 7.58 7.14
C ASP A 296 -5.79 6.09 7.20
N THR A 297 -4.73 5.69 6.49
CA THR A 297 -4.27 4.30 6.39
C THR A 297 -4.06 3.65 7.75
N THR A 298 -3.49 4.36 8.72
CA THR A 298 -3.26 3.78 10.07
C THR A 298 -4.59 3.50 10.77
N THR A 299 -5.54 4.44 10.68
CA THR A 299 -6.88 4.22 11.24
C THR A 299 -7.57 3.05 10.56
N LEU A 300 -7.52 2.97 9.23
CA LEU A 300 -8.15 1.89 8.45
C LEU A 300 -7.64 0.49 8.83
N HIS A 301 -6.36 0.37 9.18
CA HIS A 301 -5.75 -0.90 9.61
C HIS A 301 -6.20 -1.37 11.00
N PHE A 302 -6.45 -0.44 11.93
CA PHE A 302 -6.60 -0.79 13.34
C PHE A 302 -7.96 -0.45 13.95
N TYR A 303 -8.82 0.30 13.26
CA TYR A 303 -10.06 0.77 13.87
C TYR A 303 -10.99 -0.34 14.30
N TYR A 304 -11.13 -1.39 13.49
CA TYR A 304 -12.05 -2.47 13.80
C TYR A 304 -11.63 -3.23 15.07
N TYR A 305 -10.32 -3.37 15.31
CA TYR A 305 -9.79 -3.98 16.54
C TYR A 305 -10.21 -3.23 17.80
N TYR A 306 -10.02 -1.90 17.84
CA TYR A 306 -10.34 -1.13 19.04
C TYR A 306 -11.84 -0.81 19.15
N ASP A 307 -12.49 -0.51 18.03
CA ASP A 307 -13.85 0.04 18.01
C ASP A 307 -14.91 -1.04 18.07
N THR A 308 -14.63 -2.21 17.49
CA THR A 308 -15.57 -3.33 17.43
C THR A 308 -15.12 -4.49 18.32
N VAL A 309 -13.96 -5.11 18.04
CA VAL A 309 -13.52 -6.32 18.75
C VAL A 309 -13.32 -6.08 20.24
N TRP A 310 -12.55 -5.05 20.61
CA TRP A 310 -12.25 -4.74 22.01
C TRP A 310 -13.47 -4.25 22.80
N LYS A 311 -14.34 -3.46 22.18
CA LYS A 311 -15.61 -3.04 22.82
C LYS A 311 -16.52 -4.25 23.05
N LYS A 312 -16.70 -5.11 22.04
CA LYS A 312 -17.50 -6.34 22.15
C LYS A 312 -16.95 -7.24 23.25
N PHE A 313 -15.63 -7.45 23.31
CA PHE A 313 -14.98 -8.21 24.39
C PHE A 313 -15.28 -7.63 25.78
N LYS A 314 -15.19 -6.30 25.96
CA LYS A 314 -15.45 -5.64 27.25
C LYS A 314 -16.92 -5.68 27.68
N GLN A 315 -17.85 -5.79 26.72
CA GLN A 315 -19.28 -5.87 26.99
C GLN A 315 -19.76 -7.26 27.44
N MET A 316 -18.94 -8.30 27.31
CA MET A 316 -19.33 -9.66 27.72
C MET A 316 -19.19 -9.86 29.22
N ASP A 317 -20.20 -10.46 29.85
CA ASP A 317 -20.29 -10.63 31.30
C ASP A 317 -19.33 -11.71 31.85
N ASN A 318 -19.14 -12.81 31.10
CA ASN A 318 -18.35 -13.96 31.54
C ASN A 318 -17.16 -14.25 30.60
N TRP A 319 -16.18 -14.99 31.11
CA TRP A 319 -14.95 -15.29 30.36
C TRP A 319 -15.18 -16.15 29.10
N SER A 320 -16.16 -17.06 29.12
CA SER A 320 -16.48 -17.88 27.94
C SER A 320 -16.97 -16.99 26.79
N ASP A 321 -17.89 -16.08 27.07
CA ASP A 321 -18.46 -15.18 26.07
C ASP A 321 -17.44 -14.12 25.63
N LYS A 322 -16.53 -13.70 26.51
CA LYS A 322 -15.35 -12.91 26.14
C LYS A 322 -14.51 -13.60 25.08
N MET A 323 -14.19 -14.89 25.27
CA MET A 323 -13.42 -15.66 24.29
C MET A 323 -14.20 -15.87 22.98
N LYS A 324 -15.51 -16.16 23.05
CA LYS A 324 -16.36 -16.26 21.85
C LYS A 324 -16.42 -14.93 21.10
N ALA A 325 -16.48 -13.79 21.80
CA ALA A 325 -16.45 -12.47 21.15
C ALA A 325 -15.17 -12.24 20.31
N LEU A 326 -14.06 -12.91 20.62
CA LEU A 326 -12.83 -12.87 19.82
C LEU A 326 -12.82 -13.93 18.72
N PHE A 327 -13.19 -15.17 19.05
CA PHE A 327 -12.92 -16.34 18.22
C PHE A 327 -14.12 -16.88 17.41
N TYR A 328 -15.33 -16.37 17.67
CA TYR A 328 -16.52 -16.63 16.86
C TYR A 328 -16.70 -15.49 15.85
N GLY A 329 -17.63 -15.63 14.91
CA GLY A 329 -17.80 -14.67 13.82
C GLY A 329 -18.25 -13.28 14.29
N PRO A 330 -18.06 -12.25 13.46
CA PRO A 330 -18.44 -10.87 13.79
C PRO A 330 -19.92 -10.74 14.16
N GLY A 331 -20.79 -11.53 13.53
CA GLY A 331 -22.24 -11.59 13.81
C GLY A 331 -22.66 -12.33 15.10
N TRP A 332 -21.73 -12.98 15.81
CA TRP A 332 -22.06 -13.75 17.01
C TRP A 332 -22.48 -12.86 18.19
N ALA A 333 -23.45 -13.31 18.97
CA ALA A 333 -23.81 -12.79 20.29
C ALA A 333 -24.30 -13.95 21.19
N PRO A 334 -24.39 -13.78 22.52
CA PRO A 334 -24.96 -14.80 23.40
C PRO A 334 -26.32 -15.29 22.89
N GLY A 335 -26.47 -16.62 22.75
CA GLY A 335 -27.67 -17.26 22.20
C GLY A 335 -27.72 -17.40 20.67
N LYS A 336 -26.76 -16.83 19.92
CA LYS A 336 -26.68 -16.98 18.45
C LYS A 336 -25.68 -18.08 18.02
N PRO A 337 -25.83 -18.64 16.81
CA PRO A 337 -24.85 -19.55 16.21
C PRO A 337 -23.47 -18.91 16.06
N ARG A 338 -22.42 -19.73 15.90
CA ARG A 338 -21.01 -19.31 15.85
C ARG A 338 -20.75 -18.14 14.88
N THR A 339 -21.37 -18.09 13.70
CA THR A 339 -21.15 -17.02 12.72
C THR A 339 -22.22 -15.92 12.77
N GLY A 340 -23.17 -16.01 13.71
CA GLY A 340 -24.34 -15.14 13.76
C GLY A 340 -25.54 -15.71 12.99
N LEU A 341 -26.57 -14.90 12.81
CA LEU A 341 -27.76 -15.24 12.03
C LEU A 341 -27.79 -14.38 10.76
N LEU A 342 -27.96 -15.01 9.60
CA LEU A 342 -28.11 -14.28 8.32
C LEU A 342 -29.33 -13.34 8.32
N THR A 343 -30.34 -13.64 9.12
CA THR A 343 -31.53 -12.79 9.27
C THR A 343 -31.24 -11.44 9.93
N ASP A 344 -30.14 -11.34 10.68
CA ASP A 344 -29.72 -10.09 11.34
C ASP A 344 -29.07 -9.11 10.36
N ILE A 345 -28.60 -9.60 9.23
CA ILE A 345 -27.95 -8.77 8.20
C ILE A 345 -29.06 -8.02 7.45
N PRO A 346 -29.00 -6.68 7.32
CA PRO A 346 -30.02 -5.92 6.60
C PRO A 346 -30.18 -6.39 5.15
N VAL A 347 -31.40 -6.35 4.61
CA VAL A 347 -31.60 -6.51 3.17
C VAL A 347 -31.06 -5.26 2.49
N VAL A 348 -30.14 -5.44 1.54
CA VAL A 348 -29.53 -4.35 0.80
C VAL A 348 -30.20 -4.25 -0.56
N ASP A 349 -30.60 -3.05 -0.97
CA ASP A 349 -30.98 -2.77 -2.35
C ASP A 349 -29.71 -2.44 -3.17
N PRO A 350 -29.29 -3.29 -4.12
CA PRO A 350 -28.09 -3.05 -4.93
C PRO A 350 -28.27 -1.93 -5.97
N TYR A 351 -29.47 -1.36 -6.10
CA TYR A 351 -29.76 -0.21 -6.95
C TYR A 351 -29.89 1.10 -6.17
N ALA A 352 -29.98 1.03 -4.83
CA ALA A 352 -30.05 2.22 -4.01
C ALA A 352 -28.79 3.09 -4.17
N PRO A 353 -28.93 4.42 -4.15
CA PRO A 353 -27.78 5.32 -4.16
C PRO A 353 -26.96 5.12 -2.89
N LEU A 354 -25.75 4.57 -3.05
CA LEU A 354 -24.83 4.38 -1.94
C LEU A 354 -24.18 5.72 -1.56
N GLU A 355 -24.34 6.12 -0.29
CA GLU A 355 -23.60 7.24 0.27
C GLU A 355 -22.12 6.86 0.39
N ARG A 356 -21.24 7.64 -0.26
CA ARG A 356 -19.80 7.39 -0.30
C ARG A 356 -19.10 8.45 0.52
N TYR A 357 -18.15 8.03 1.34
CA TYR A 357 -17.19 8.98 1.91
C TYR A 357 -16.29 9.49 0.78
N ASP A 358 -16.55 10.72 0.34
CA ASP A 358 -15.79 11.38 -0.73
C ASP A 358 -15.70 12.90 -0.49
N PRO A 359 -14.90 13.33 0.51
CA PRO A 359 -14.66 14.74 0.79
C PRO A 359 -14.07 15.48 -0.43
N PHE A 360 -14.53 16.70 -0.68
CA PHE A 360 -13.95 17.53 -1.73
C PHE A 360 -12.49 17.89 -1.42
N ILE A 361 -11.58 17.48 -2.31
CA ILE A 361 -10.15 17.77 -2.21
C ILE A 361 -9.74 18.69 -3.38
N PRO A 362 -9.10 19.85 -3.11
CA PRO A 362 -8.56 20.69 -4.17
C PRO A 362 -7.57 19.93 -5.04
N PHE A 363 -7.63 20.15 -6.36
CA PHE A 363 -6.80 19.44 -7.34
C PHE A 363 -5.30 19.45 -7.01
N TRP A 364 -4.77 20.58 -6.52
CA TRP A 364 -3.36 20.69 -6.15
C TRP A 364 -2.96 19.74 -5.01
N GLN A 365 -3.87 19.44 -4.07
CA GLN A 365 -3.60 18.51 -2.97
C GLN A 365 -3.58 17.07 -3.46
N ILE A 366 -4.45 16.73 -4.43
CA ILE A 366 -4.45 15.42 -5.08
C ILE A 366 -3.12 15.22 -5.81
N TYR A 367 -2.75 16.18 -6.66
CA TYR A 367 -1.47 16.13 -7.39
C TYR A 367 -0.27 16.07 -6.43
N TYR A 368 -0.30 16.85 -5.36
CA TYR A 368 0.72 16.84 -4.31
C TYR A 368 0.89 15.43 -3.70
N CYS A 369 -0.20 14.80 -3.26
CA CYS A 369 -0.14 13.47 -2.66
C CYS A 369 0.28 12.40 -3.67
N MET A 370 -0.16 12.49 -4.93
CA MET A 370 0.27 11.57 -6.00
C MET A 370 1.78 11.71 -6.28
N PHE A 371 2.28 12.94 -6.38
CA PHE A 371 3.70 13.20 -6.64
C PHE A 371 4.57 12.73 -5.47
N HIS A 372 4.23 13.10 -4.23
CA HIS A 372 4.99 12.62 -3.07
C HIS A 372 4.83 11.11 -2.85
N GLY A 373 3.66 10.53 -3.11
CA GLY A 373 3.45 9.09 -3.08
C GLY A 373 4.34 8.36 -4.09
N PHE A 374 4.47 8.88 -5.31
CA PHE A 374 5.42 8.37 -6.30
C PHE A 374 6.87 8.43 -5.79
N LEU A 375 7.29 9.52 -5.16
CA LEU A 375 8.64 9.64 -4.59
C LEU A 375 8.88 8.63 -3.45
N VAL A 376 7.89 8.39 -2.59
CA VAL A 376 7.96 7.39 -1.52
C VAL A 376 8.06 5.98 -2.12
N ALA A 377 7.22 5.66 -3.12
CA ALA A 377 7.26 4.36 -3.81
C ALA A 377 8.57 4.13 -4.57
N LEU A 378 9.08 5.16 -5.26
CA LEU A 378 10.36 5.10 -5.96
C LEU A 378 11.52 4.91 -4.98
N GLY A 379 11.55 5.67 -3.89
CA GLY A 379 12.56 5.54 -2.84
C GLY A 379 12.52 4.14 -2.21
N PHE A 380 11.33 3.62 -1.94
CA PHE A 380 11.14 2.25 -1.47
C PHE A 380 11.65 1.22 -2.49
N TYR A 381 11.25 1.32 -3.76
CA TYR A 381 11.70 0.43 -4.83
C TYR A 381 13.23 0.39 -4.96
N VAL A 382 13.88 1.55 -4.99
CA VAL A 382 15.36 1.65 -5.05
C VAL A 382 16.00 0.97 -3.84
N VAL A 383 15.38 1.10 -2.66
CA VAL A 383 15.84 0.48 -1.42
C VAL A 383 15.52 -1.01 -1.35
N THR A 384 14.57 -1.55 -2.11
CA THR A 384 14.23 -2.99 -2.06
C THR A 384 14.76 -3.82 -3.22
N ASP A 385 14.95 -3.23 -4.41
CA ASP A 385 15.34 -3.92 -5.64
C ASP A 385 16.85 -4.20 -5.72
N HIS A 386 17.65 -3.60 -4.84
CA HIS A 386 19.11 -3.72 -4.95
C HIS A 386 19.58 -5.12 -4.49
N PRO A 387 20.26 -5.89 -5.36
CA PRO A 387 20.58 -7.33 -5.15
C PRO A 387 21.59 -7.62 -4.02
N LEU A 388 22.06 -6.58 -3.31
CA LEU A 388 23.00 -6.67 -2.19
C LEU A 388 22.37 -6.43 -0.81
N ILE A 389 21.05 -6.26 -0.72
CA ILE A 389 20.45 -5.79 0.53
C ILE A 389 20.20 -6.92 1.53
N ARG A 390 21.18 -7.09 2.40
CA ARG A 390 20.97 -7.49 3.80
C ARG A 390 20.51 -6.24 4.56
N PHE A 391 19.21 -6.00 4.63
CA PHE A 391 18.72 -5.00 5.57
C PHE A 391 19.23 -5.36 6.97
N SER A 392 19.85 -4.40 7.67
CA SER A 392 19.77 -4.48 9.12
C SER A 392 18.29 -4.38 9.48
N HIS A 393 17.82 -5.19 10.43
CA HIS A 393 16.42 -5.12 10.88
C HIS A 393 16.02 -3.68 11.25
N LEU A 394 16.95 -2.89 11.79
CA LEU A 394 16.74 -1.49 12.11
C LEU A 394 16.41 -0.65 10.86
N ASN A 395 17.16 -0.80 9.76
CA ASN A 395 16.91 -0.06 8.53
C ASN A 395 15.55 -0.41 7.92
N ALA A 396 15.20 -1.69 7.87
CA ALA A 396 13.90 -2.11 7.39
C ALA A 396 12.76 -1.53 8.25
N VAL A 397 12.94 -1.46 9.58
CA VAL A 397 11.95 -0.85 10.48
C VAL A 397 11.83 0.65 10.22
N MET A 398 12.94 1.35 10.00
CA MET A 398 12.92 2.78 9.68
C MET A 398 12.21 3.07 8.35
N VAL A 399 12.46 2.26 7.30
CA VAL A 399 11.76 2.35 6.01
C VAL A 399 10.27 2.15 6.21
N PHE A 400 9.87 1.09 6.92
CA PHE A 400 8.48 0.79 7.21
C PHE A 400 7.77 1.92 7.96
N LEU A 401 8.37 2.43 9.03
CA LEU A 401 7.80 3.52 9.83
C LEU A 401 7.66 4.81 9.01
N TYR A 402 8.63 5.11 8.15
CA TYR A 402 8.56 6.27 7.26
C TYR A 402 7.43 6.13 6.24
N VAL A 403 7.29 4.97 5.58
CA VAL A 403 6.20 4.69 4.63
C VAL A 403 4.83 4.80 5.33
N LEU A 404 4.67 4.17 6.49
CA LEU A 404 3.43 4.23 7.27
C LEU A 404 3.05 5.67 7.64
N PHE A 405 4.03 6.46 8.09
CA PHE A 405 3.81 7.85 8.45
C PHE A 405 3.48 8.73 7.22
N ALA A 406 4.12 8.46 6.08
CA ALA A 406 3.82 9.17 4.84
C ALA A 406 2.39 8.94 4.37
N LEU A 407 1.93 7.68 4.36
CA LEU A 407 0.56 7.32 4.00
C LEU A 407 -0.47 7.91 4.98
N THR A 408 -0.16 7.88 6.28
CA THR A 408 -0.98 8.54 7.31
C THR A 408 -1.11 10.03 7.04
N SER A 409 -0.01 10.71 6.69
CA SER A 409 -0.02 12.13 6.35
C SER A 409 -0.93 12.43 5.17
N PHE A 410 -0.82 11.67 4.07
CA PHE A 410 -1.69 11.81 2.90
C PHE A 410 -3.16 11.58 3.26
N GLY A 411 -3.45 10.56 4.08
CA GLY A 411 -4.79 10.31 4.60
C GLY A 411 -5.36 11.51 5.36
N THR A 412 -4.55 12.20 6.17
CA THR A 412 -5.02 13.43 6.86
C THR A 412 -5.34 14.58 5.91
N ILE A 413 -4.62 14.68 4.78
CA ILE A 413 -4.86 15.68 3.72
C ILE A 413 -6.18 15.36 3.01
N PHE A 414 -6.40 14.09 2.63
CA PHE A 414 -7.63 13.62 1.99
C PHE A 414 -8.85 13.77 2.90
N ASP A 415 -8.70 13.48 4.19
CA ASP A 415 -9.72 13.68 5.23
C ASP A 415 -9.97 15.16 5.58
N ARG A 416 -9.18 16.09 5.03
CA ARG A 416 -9.27 17.53 5.32
C ARG A 416 -9.12 17.86 6.81
N ARG A 417 -8.34 17.05 7.56
CA ARG A 417 -8.13 17.27 9.00
C ARG A 417 -7.49 18.65 9.24
N SER A 418 -7.86 19.28 10.35
CA SER A 418 -7.31 20.59 10.74
C SER A 418 -5.80 20.56 10.91
N MET A 419 -5.27 19.45 11.43
CA MET A 419 -3.85 19.21 11.68
C MET A 419 -3.05 18.74 10.46
N ALA A 420 -3.69 18.47 9.31
CA ALA A 420 -3.01 17.93 8.13
C ALA A 420 -1.76 18.73 7.71
N PRO A 421 -1.77 20.08 7.70
CA PRO A 421 -0.57 20.84 7.38
C PRO A 421 0.61 20.60 8.33
N LEU A 422 0.34 20.39 9.63
CA LEU A 422 1.41 20.15 10.60
C LEU A 422 1.96 18.73 10.50
N VAL A 423 1.10 17.74 10.28
CA VAL A 423 1.51 16.34 10.04
C VAL A 423 2.40 16.27 8.80
N GLU A 424 2.03 16.99 7.74
CA GLU A 424 2.80 17.00 6.49
C GLU A 424 4.15 17.72 6.62
N VAL A 425 4.22 18.81 7.38
CA VAL A 425 5.50 19.45 7.74
C VAL A 425 6.38 18.47 8.53
N SER A 426 5.82 17.76 9.51
CA SER A 426 6.55 16.76 10.27
C SER A 426 7.06 15.61 9.38
N ARG A 427 6.26 15.14 8.42
CA ARG A 427 6.67 14.10 7.44
C ARG A 427 7.84 14.58 6.59
N CYS A 428 7.78 15.81 6.09
CA CYS A 428 8.85 16.37 5.29
C CYS A 428 10.14 16.61 6.09
N LEU A 429 10.04 16.98 7.37
CA LEU A 429 11.20 17.09 8.25
C LEU A 429 11.82 15.72 8.54
N LEU A 430 10.97 14.72 8.81
CA LEU A 430 11.41 13.35 9.09
C LEU A 430 12.12 12.72 7.88
N TYR A 431 11.78 13.13 6.65
CA TYR A 431 12.51 12.70 5.45
C TYR A 431 14.01 12.99 5.53
N PHE A 432 14.44 14.13 6.07
CA PHE A 432 15.87 14.45 6.15
C PHE A 432 16.61 13.51 7.11
N LEU A 433 15.99 13.14 8.23
CA LEU A 433 16.54 12.11 9.12
C LEU A 433 16.59 10.75 8.42
N PHE A 434 15.50 10.37 7.75
CA PHE A 434 15.42 9.12 7.00
C PHE A 434 16.50 9.06 5.90
N ASP A 435 16.69 10.13 5.15
CA ASP A 435 17.72 10.23 4.12
C ASP A 435 19.12 10.11 4.70
N THR A 436 19.48 10.89 5.73
CA THR A 436 20.81 10.83 6.35
C THR A 436 21.15 9.44 6.89
N TYR A 437 20.22 8.78 7.58
CA TYR A 437 20.50 7.52 8.27
C TYR A 437 20.25 6.28 7.42
N VAL A 438 19.35 6.35 6.43
CA VAL A 438 18.91 5.18 5.65
C VAL A 438 19.31 5.26 4.18
N ILE A 439 19.18 6.41 3.52
CA ILE A 439 19.45 6.48 2.08
C ILE A 439 20.94 6.80 1.83
N SER A 440 21.41 7.91 2.38
CA SER A 440 22.75 8.43 2.18
C SER A 440 23.84 7.53 2.78
N SER A 441 23.55 6.87 3.90
CA SER A 441 24.47 5.91 4.54
C SER A 441 24.82 4.71 3.65
N TRP A 442 23.97 4.38 2.65
CA TRP A 442 24.19 3.25 1.74
C TRP A 442 24.93 3.64 0.46
N MET A 443 24.78 4.87 0.00
CA MET A 443 25.31 5.32 -1.29
C MET A 443 26.83 5.35 -1.37
N ASP A 444 27.54 5.35 -0.23
CA ASP A 444 28.96 5.64 -0.19
C ASP A 444 29.88 4.43 -0.53
N SER A 445 29.34 3.21 -0.62
CA SER A 445 30.20 1.99 -0.64
C SER A 445 30.10 1.06 -1.86
N SER A 446 29.17 1.25 -2.80
CA SER A 446 28.88 0.20 -3.82
C SER A 446 28.60 0.66 -5.25
N LEU A 447 28.47 1.96 -5.54
CA LEU A 447 28.04 2.45 -6.86
C LEU A 447 29.21 2.93 -7.74
N GLU A 448 29.14 2.63 -9.04
CA GLU A 448 30.06 3.16 -10.05
C GLU A 448 29.97 4.70 -10.11
N PRO A 449 31.08 5.44 -10.32
CA PRO A 449 31.10 6.91 -10.19
C PRO A 449 30.05 7.67 -11.01
N ARG A 450 29.72 7.20 -12.22
CA ARG A 450 28.68 7.83 -13.06
C ARG A 450 27.28 7.65 -12.46
N LEU A 451 26.99 6.45 -11.97
CA LEU A 451 25.70 6.13 -11.36
C LEU A 451 25.55 6.89 -10.03
N ARG A 452 26.63 7.00 -9.25
CA ARG A 452 26.69 7.83 -8.03
C ARG A 452 26.27 9.27 -8.30
N ASN A 453 26.85 9.94 -9.30
CA ASN A 453 26.52 11.33 -9.60
C ASN A 453 25.04 11.54 -9.98
N VAL A 454 24.48 10.62 -10.77
CA VAL A 454 23.06 10.67 -11.15
C VAL A 454 22.18 10.47 -9.92
N THR A 455 22.51 9.53 -9.04
CA THR A 455 21.78 9.28 -7.79
C THR A 455 21.85 10.49 -6.85
N GLU A 456 23.02 11.10 -6.67
CA GLU A 456 23.20 12.31 -5.85
C GLU A 456 22.36 13.50 -6.36
N MET A 457 22.30 13.69 -7.69
CA MET A 457 21.43 14.69 -8.30
C MET A 457 19.95 14.39 -8.02
N GLY A 458 19.56 13.12 -8.13
CA GLY A 458 18.21 12.65 -7.79
C GLY A 458 17.84 12.91 -6.34
N LEU A 459 18.72 12.57 -5.39
CA LEU A 459 18.50 12.83 -3.96
C LEU A 459 18.42 14.32 -3.65
N THR A 460 19.31 15.13 -4.25
CA THR A 460 19.28 16.59 -4.10
C THR A 460 17.93 17.15 -4.56
N PHE A 461 17.40 16.67 -5.69
CA PHE A 461 16.07 17.05 -6.14
C PHE A 461 14.97 16.67 -5.13
N ILE A 462 15.00 15.45 -4.58
CA ILE A 462 14.02 15.00 -3.57
C ILE A 462 14.11 15.83 -2.27
N ARG A 463 15.33 16.20 -1.83
CA ARG A 463 15.56 17.10 -0.69
C ARG A 463 14.91 18.47 -0.92
N VAL A 464 15.13 19.06 -2.09
CA VAL A 464 14.53 20.35 -2.47
C VAL A 464 13.00 20.27 -2.47
N VAL A 465 12.43 19.20 -3.04
CA VAL A 465 10.98 18.98 -3.04
C VAL A 465 10.40 18.94 -1.62
N HIS A 466 11.05 18.23 -0.69
CA HIS A 466 10.61 18.16 0.71
C HIS A 466 10.79 19.52 1.41
N PHE A 467 11.86 20.25 1.14
CA PHE A 467 12.06 21.59 1.69
C PHE A 467 10.98 22.58 1.24
N VAL A 468 10.70 22.64 -0.07
CA VAL A 468 9.63 23.49 -0.63
C VAL A 468 8.28 23.11 -0.03
N SER A 469 8.04 21.82 0.19
CA SER A 469 6.82 21.31 0.83
C SER A 469 6.65 21.80 2.26
N ILE A 470 7.73 21.83 3.06
CA ILE A 470 7.70 22.38 4.43
C ILE A 470 7.22 23.84 4.39
N VAL A 471 7.80 24.65 3.51
CA VAL A 471 7.44 26.06 3.36
C VAL A 471 5.96 26.20 2.94
N LEU A 472 5.54 25.45 1.92
CA LEU A 472 4.17 25.47 1.42
C LEU A 472 3.16 25.13 2.51
N TRP A 473 3.35 24.03 3.23
CA TRP A 473 2.39 23.58 4.23
C TRP A 473 2.39 24.43 5.50
N LEU A 474 3.52 25.03 5.87
CA LEU A 474 3.56 26.07 6.91
C LEU A 474 2.74 27.31 6.51
N MET A 475 2.83 27.76 5.25
CA MET A 475 1.99 28.87 4.76
C MET A 475 0.50 28.49 4.77
N VAL A 476 0.15 27.28 4.33
CA VAL A 476 -1.23 26.77 4.38
C VAL A 476 -1.73 26.74 5.82
N TRP A 477 -0.92 26.24 6.77
CA TRP A 477 -1.26 26.22 8.19
C TRP A 477 -1.53 27.63 8.74
N LEU A 478 -0.59 28.57 8.54
CA LEU A 478 -0.72 29.96 8.99
C LEU A 478 -1.97 30.63 8.41
N SER A 479 -2.27 30.39 7.12
CA SER A 479 -3.45 30.95 6.47
C SER A 479 -4.76 30.44 7.07
N ARG A 480 -4.82 29.15 7.44
CA ARG A 480 -6.00 28.52 8.07
C ARG A 480 -6.20 29.06 9.48
N THR A 481 -5.13 29.16 10.27
CA THR A 481 -5.18 29.73 11.62
C THR A 481 -5.68 31.17 11.59
N ASN A 482 -5.15 32.00 10.68
CA ASN A 482 -5.61 33.39 10.52
C ASN A 482 -7.09 33.49 10.14
N ARG A 483 -7.58 32.62 9.24
CA ARG A 483 -8.99 32.59 8.86
C ARG A 483 -9.88 32.18 10.04
N HIS A 484 -9.48 31.16 10.79
CA HIS A 484 -10.23 30.71 11.97
C HIS A 484 -10.30 31.78 13.07
N CYS A 485 -9.18 32.47 13.32
CA CYS A 485 -9.15 33.64 14.22
C CYS A 485 -10.11 34.73 13.75
N LYS A 486 -10.14 35.02 12.44
CA LYS A 486 -11.05 36.01 11.85
C LYS A 486 -12.52 35.61 11.98
N GLU A 487 -12.89 34.38 11.62
CA GLU A 487 -14.26 33.87 11.76
C GLU A 487 -14.74 33.87 13.22
N THR A 488 -13.85 33.52 14.16
CA THR A 488 -14.15 33.56 15.59
C THR A 488 -14.37 35.01 16.06
N TYR A 489 -13.52 35.93 15.61
CA TYR A 489 -13.68 37.36 15.88
C TYR A 489 -15.01 37.90 15.32
N ASP A 490 -15.33 37.56 14.06
CA ASP A 490 -16.55 38.01 13.39
C ASP A 490 -17.80 37.45 14.11
N LYS A 491 -17.81 36.18 14.52
CA LYS A 491 -18.91 35.58 15.32
C LYS A 491 -19.09 36.29 16.68
N LEU A 492 -17.99 36.56 17.39
CA LEU A 492 -18.02 37.31 18.65
C LEU A 492 -18.51 38.75 18.45
N SER A 493 -18.23 39.34 17.28
CA SER A 493 -18.70 40.69 16.94
C SER A 493 -20.20 40.74 16.62
N LEU A 494 -20.76 39.70 16.01
CA LEU A 494 -22.20 39.58 15.74
C LEU A 494 -23.00 39.31 17.03
N MET A 495 -22.47 38.49 17.95
CA MET A 495 -23.06 38.29 19.28
C MET A 495 -23.15 39.58 20.11
N LYS A 496 -22.34 40.61 19.76
CA LYS A 496 -22.40 41.94 20.38
C LYS A 496 -23.65 42.73 19.96
N GLU A 497 -24.19 42.47 18.76
CA GLU A 497 -25.38 43.18 18.25
C GLU A 497 -26.69 42.61 18.84
N ASP A 498 -26.70 41.33 19.22
CA ASP A 498 -27.89 40.62 19.76
C ASP A 498 -28.15 40.78 21.28
N LYS A 499 -27.48 41.71 21.98
CA LYS A 499 -27.77 42.10 23.38
C LYS A 499 -27.73 40.99 24.47
N TYR A 500 -27.16 39.82 24.22
CA TYR A 500 -27.17 38.71 25.21
C TYR A 500 -25.90 38.54 26.07
N ILE A 501 -24.88 39.40 25.94
CA ILE A 501 -23.61 39.25 26.69
C ILE A 501 -23.12 40.62 27.19
N ASP A 502 -22.79 40.71 28.49
CA ASP A 502 -22.28 41.92 29.15
C ASP A 502 -20.90 42.33 28.60
N ASN A 503 -20.68 43.65 28.43
CA ASN A 503 -19.50 44.24 27.78
C ASN A 503 -18.18 43.78 28.42
N TYR A 504 -18.17 43.51 29.72
CA TYR A 504 -17.01 43.03 30.47
C TYR A 504 -16.54 41.64 30.01
N THR A 505 -17.48 40.70 29.80
CA THR A 505 -17.21 39.34 29.31
C THR A 505 -16.65 39.35 27.88
N ILE A 506 -17.09 40.31 27.06
CA ILE A 506 -16.62 40.49 25.69
C ILE A 506 -15.20 41.08 25.66
N GLU A 507 -14.90 42.09 26.48
CA GLU A 507 -13.54 42.64 26.59
C GLU A 507 -12.54 41.62 27.15
N GLN A 508 -12.96 40.80 28.09
CA GLN A 508 -12.13 39.74 28.66
C GLN A 508 -11.92 38.60 27.64
N SER A 509 -12.96 38.18 26.90
CA SER A 509 -12.78 37.20 25.81
C SER A 509 -12.00 37.78 24.61
N LYS A 510 -12.07 39.09 24.35
CA LYS A 510 -11.22 39.78 23.37
C LYS A 510 -9.77 39.79 23.83
N GLN A 511 -9.49 40.10 25.09
CA GLN A 511 -8.15 40.00 25.63
C GLN A 511 -7.64 38.55 25.63
N ASP A 512 -8.48 37.56 25.93
CA ASP A 512 -8.08 36.17 25.98
C ASP A 512 -7.93 35.55 24.58
N SER A 513 -8.80 35.88 23.62
CA SER A 513 -8.67 35.52 22.19
C SER A 513 -7.46 36.21 21.55
N TRP A 514 -7.21 37.48 21.88
CA TRP A 514 -6.02 38.20 21.43
C TRP A 514 -4.76 37.65 22.08
N ARG A 515 -4.77 37.32 23.38
CA ARG A 515 -3.66 36.63 24.09
C ARG A 515 -3.45 35.21 23.59
N PHE A 516 -4.50 34.47 23.23
CA PHE A 516 -4.43 33.13 22.66
C PHE A 516 -3.88 33.18 21.24
N SER A 517 -4.36 34.11 20.41
CA SER A 517 -3.82 34.38 19.06
C SER A 517 -2.37 34.84 19.13
N ARG A 518 -2.00 35.69 20.11
CA ARG A 518 -0.62 36.11 20.34
C ARG A 518 0.24 34.95 20.84
N ARG A 519 -0.25 34.11 21.76
CA ARG A 519 0.45 32.89 22.23
C ARG A 519 0.62 31.88 21.11
N LEU A 520 -0.38 31.69 20.24
CA LEU A 520 -0.24 30.86 19.03
C LEU A 520 0.79 31.46 18.07
N CYS A 521 0.81 32.79 17.89
CA CYS A 521 1.77 33.50 17.05
C CYS A 521 3.19 33.43 17.63
N TYR A 522 3.34 33.49 18.96
CA TYR A 522 4.59 33.28 19.68
C TYR A 522 5.03 31.81 19.68
N MET A 523 4.11 30.85 19.75
CA MET A 523 4.40 29.42 19.62
C MET A 523 4.76 29.06 18.18
N SER A 524 4.11 29.64 17.17
CA SER A 524 4.52 29.50 15.76
C SER A 524 5.86 30.17 15.49
N GLY A 525 6.16 31.27 16.18
CA GLY A 525 7.47 31.92 16.16
C GLY A 525 8.54 31.05 16.81
N ALA A 526 8.29 30.50 18.00
CA ALA A 526 9.22 29.63 18.72
C ALA A 526 9.42 28.26 18.04
N PHE A 527 8.37 27.69 17.46
CA PHE A 527 8.44 26.45 16.67
C PHE A 527 9.10 26.70 15.30
N GLY A 528 8.85 27.86 14.68
CA GLY A 528 9.59 28.33 13.51
C GLY A 528 11.08 28.55 13.80
N SER A 529 11.42 29.13 14.96
CA SER A 529 12.80 29.24 15.43
C SER A 529 13.43 27.89 15.76
N PHE A 530 12.66 26.93 16.31
CA PHE A 530 13.13 25.57 16.57
C PHE A 530 13.39 24.79 15.27
N ILE A 531 12.53 24.95 14.25
CA ILE A 531 12.72 24.38 12.92
C ILE A 531 13.91 25.05 12.21
N ILE A 532 14.08 26.37 12.32
CA ILE A 532 15.26 27.06 11.77
C ILE A 532 16.53 26.59 12.49
N LEU A 533 16.50 26.43 13.81
CA LEU A 533 17.63 25.86 14.57
C LEU A 533 17.91 24.41 14.15
N PHE A 534 16.88 23.58 13.99
CA PHE A 534 17.01 22.19 13.54
C PHE A 534 17.52 22.09 12.10
N LEU A 535 17.04 22.97 11.20
CA LEU A 535 17.51 23.08 9.82
C LEU A 535 18.95 23.60 9.75
N VAL A 536 19.32 24.57 10.58
CA VAL A 536 20.72 25.04 10.69
C VAL A 536 21.62 23.94 11.24
N PHE A 537 21.13 23.12 12.18
CA PHE A 537 21.87 21.99 12.73
C PHE A 537 22.01 20.86 11.72
N ALA A 538 20.95 20.52 10.97
CA ALA A 538 20.94 19.49 9.95
C ALA A 538 21.77 19.89 8.71
N LEU A 539 21.69 21.15 8.27
CA LEU A 539 22.44 21.66 7.11
C LEU A 539 23.92 21.94 7.41
N ARG A 540 24.32 22.11 8.69
CA ARG A 540 25.73 22.29 9.09
C ARG A 540 26.40 21.01 9.61
N PHE A 541 25.69 19.89 9.71
CA PHE A 541 26.29 18.66 10.24
C PHE A 541 27.35 18.07 9.28
N GLU A 542 27.23 18.27 7.96
CA GLU A 542 28.26 17.90 6.98
C GLU A 542 29.57 18.69 7.17
N GLU A 543 29.50 19.95 7.61
CA GLU A 543 30.69 20.76 7.92
C GLU A 543 31.37 20.31 9.23
N CYS A 544 30.62 19.75 10.18
CA CYS A 544 31.17 19.24 11.44
C CYS A 544 31.84 17.85 11.29
N THR A 545 31.43 17.02 10.34
CA THR A 545 32.06 15.71 10.10
C THR A 545 33.45 15.79 9.45
N GLN A 546 33.81 16.91 8.81
CA GLN A 546 35.20 17.13 8.35
C GLN A 546 36.18 17.40 9.51
N PHE A 547 35.71 17.70 10.71
CA PHE A 547 36.55 17.89 11.91
C PHE A 547 36.79 16.60 12.70
N LEU A 548 36.12 15.49 12.35
CA LEU A 548 36.32 14.18 12.97
C LEU A 548 37.05 13.24 12.00
N ASN A 549 38.24 13.64 11.57
CA ASN A 549 39.16 12.75 10.86
C ASN A 549 40.02 12.00 11.89
N PRO A 550 39.85 10.68 12.10
CA PRO A 550 40.57 9.92 13.13
C PRO A 550 41.97 9.49 12.65
N THR A 551 42.73 10.37 11.99
CA THR A 551 44.10 10.07 11.50
C THR A 551 45.22 10.74 12.28
N LYS A 552 44.97 11.20 13.51
CA LYS A 552 46.03 11.64 14.43
C LYS A 552 45.76 11.26 15.89
N ILE A 553 45.86 9.97 16.21
CA ILE A 553 46.30 9.52 17.53
C ILE A 553 47.29 8.37 17.30
N GLU A 554 48.58 8.69 17.41
CA GLU A 554 49.64 7.71 17.65
C GLU A 554 49.45 7.15 19.07
N LEU A 555 49.14 5.85 19.16
CA LEU A 555 49.71 4.84 20.07
C LEU A 555 49.01 3.50 19.88
#